data_AF-A0A1G9NGV0-F1
#
_entry.id   AF-A0A1G9NGV0-F1
#
_cell.length_a   1.000
_cell.length_b   1.000
_cell.length_c   1.000
_cell.angle_alpha   90.00
_cell.angle_beta   90.00
_cell.angle_gamma   90.00
#
_symmetry.space_group_name_H-M   'P 1'
#
loop_
_entity.id
_entity.type
_entity.pdbx_description
1 polymer ?
#
loop_
_entity_poly.entity_id
_entity_poly.type
_entity_poly.pdbx_seq_one_letter_code
_entity_poly.pdbx_strand_id
1 'polypeptide(L)'
;MAAVYAIRFKMNSTLRSLASDIADDRDDLTKDNKVDYAVCYGEFMYKAGSWNYARRVVCKVEKPTDQMTYMYTFIVTNMDLSPEDIIRFYCNCGRMEDYIKE
;
A
#
# COMPACT_ATOMS: atom_id res chain seq x y z
N MET A 1 -16.02 7.47 -19.51
CA MET A 1 -14.80 7.69 -18.70
C MET A 1 -15.05 7.14 -17.31
N ALA A 2 -14.38 6.06 -16.91
CA ALA A 2 -14.47 5.55 -15.55
C ALA A 2 -13.74 6.52 -14.61
N ALA A 3 -14.35 6.92 -13.51
CA ALA A 3 -13.69 7.73 -12.51
C ALA A 3 -12.54 6.94 -11.89
N VAL A 4 -11.33 7.53 -11.88
CA VAL A 4 -10.19 6.98 -11.13
C VAL A 4 -10.37 7.27 -9.65
N TYR A 5 -10.03 6.31 -8.80
CA TYR A 5 -10.11 6.47 -7.35
C TYR A 5 -8.92 5.78 -6.67
N ALA A 6 -8.54 6.33 -5.51
CA ALA A 6 -7.61 5.75 -4.56
C ALA A 6 -8.24 5.87 -3.18
N ILE A 7 -8.59 4.74 -2.57
CA ILE A 7 -9.27 4.70 -1.26
C ILE A 7 -8.39 3.94 -0.30
N ARG A 8 -7.99 4.57 0.79
CA ARG A 8 -7.26 3.89 1.87
C ARG A 8 -8.18 2.90 2.56
N PHE A 9 -7.73 1.66 2.64
CA PHE A 9 -8.45 0.59 3.31
C PHE A 9 -7.87 0.34 4.69
N LYS A 10 -8.74 0.09 5.67
CA LYS A 10 -8.31 -0.31 7.01
C LYS A 10 -7.71 -1.71 6.92
N MET A 11 -6.54 -1.89 7.56
CA MET A 11 -5.89 -3.19 7.63
C MET A 11 -6.82 -4.24 8.26
N ASN A 12 -6.87 -5.40 7.63
CA ASN A 12 -7.53 -6.61 8.16
C ASN A 12 -6.51 -7.74 8.23
N SER A 13 -6.78 -8.78 9.02
CA SER A 13 -5.91 -9.95 9.18
C SER A 13 -5.56 -10.62 7.83
N THR A 14 -6.54 -10.77 6.94
CA THR A 14 -6.31 -11.31 5.58
C THR A 14 -5.36 -10.44 4.75
N LEU A 15 -5.57 -9.12 4.75
CA LEU A 15 -4.73 -8.18 4.00
C LEU A 15 -3.29 -8.16 4.54
N ARG A 16 -3.14 -8.30 5.85
CA ARG A 16 -1.83 -8.41 6.49
C ARG A 16 -1.11 -9.68 6.05
N SER A 17 -1.78 -10.84 6.04
CA SER A 17 -1.17 -12.08 5.57
C SER A 17 -0.77 -11.99 4.10
N LEU A 18 -1.64 -11.45 3.24
CA LEU A 18 -1.33 -11.25 1.82
C LEU A 18 -0.14 -10.30 1.62
N ALA A 19 -0.08 -9.18 2.35
CA ALA A 19 1.04 -8.27 2.25
C ALA A 19 2.34 -8.85 2.81
N SER A 20 2.27 -9.67 3.85
CA SER A 20 3.45 -10.32 4.43
C SER A 20 4.03 -11.36 3.47
N ASP A 21 3.17 -12.11 2.79
CA ASP A 21 3.55 -13.08 1.77
C ASP A 21 4.24 -12.39 0.57
N ILE A 22 3.67 -11.27 0.10
CA ILE A 22 4.25 -10.47 -0.99
C ILE A 22 5.57 -9.81 -0.58
N ALA A 23 5.70 -9.39 0.68
CA ALA A 23 6.94 -8.81 1.20
C ALA A 23 8.04 -9.88 1.32
N ASP A 24 7.71 -11.11 1.71
CA ASP A 24 8.62 -12.24 1.84
C ASP A 24 9.15 -12.71 0.46
N ASP A 25 8.26 -12.78 -0.54
CA ASP A 25 8.62 -13.17 -1.91
C ASP A 25 9.55 -12.14 -2.59
N ARG A 26 9.45 -10.85 -2.21
CA ARG A 26 10.34 -9.78 -2.71
C ARG A 26 11.62 -9.57 -1.89
N ASP A 27 11.70 -10.08 -0.66
CA ASP A 27 12.91 -9.98 0.19
C ASP A 27 14.10 -10.74 -0.43
N ASP A 28 13.84 -11.72 -1.32
CA ASP A 28 14.89 -12.44 -2.04
C ASP A 28 15.71 -11.55 -3.00
N LEU A 29 15.13 -10.44 -3.48
CA LEU A 29 15.79 -9.48 -4.38
C LEU A 29 16.52 -8.34 -3.64
N THR A 30 16.19 -8.05 -2.38
CA THR A 30 16.73 -6.92 -1.59
C THR A 30 17.56 -7.39 -0.39
N LYS A 31 18.25 -8.53 -0.51
CA LYS A 31 19.09 -9.15 0.53
C LYS A 31 20.23 -8.27 1.09
N ASP A 32 20.57 -7.15 0.45
CA ASP A 32 21.78 -6.39 0.77
C ASP A 32 21.60 -5.21 1.75
N ASN A 33 20.38 -4.78 2.06
CA ASN A 33 20.18 -3.56 2.86
C ASN A 33 19.17 -3.73 4.02
N LYS A 34 19.57 -4.53 5.01
CA LYS A 34 18.72 -4.97 6.13
C LYS A 34 18.73 -4.02 7.34
N VAL A 35 19.43 -2.88 7.26
CA VAL A 35 19.79 -2.04 8.43
C VAL A 35 19.25 -0.60 8.34
N ASP A 36 18.99 -0.08 7.14
CA ASP A 36 18.38 1.24 6.93
C ASP A 36 16.90 1.11 6.53
N TYR A 37 16.11 2.13 6.86
CA TYR A 37 14.67 2.25 6.57
C TYR A 37 14.24 1.51 5.29
N ALA A 38 13.46 0.44 5.45
CA ALA A 38 13.01 -0.41 4.35
C ALA A 38 11.55 -0.13 4.02
N VAL A 39 11.28 0.17 2.74
CA VAL A 39 9.93 0.33 2.20
C VAL A 39 9.73 -0.69 1.09
N CYS A 40 8.74 -1.55 1.27
CA CYS A 40 8.29 -2.47 0.23
C CYS A 40 6.94 -2.00 -0.31
N TYR A 41 6.82 -2.04 -1.63
CA TYR A 41 5.56 -1.81 -2.34
C TYR A 41 5.11 -3.13 -2.96
N GLY A 42 3.83 -3.45 -2.81
CA GLY A 42 3.21 -4.63 -3.39
C GLY A 42 1.87 -4.29 -4.02
N GLU A 43 1.40 -5.16 -4.89
CA GLU A 43 0.07 -5.06 -5.48
C GLU A 43 -0.55 -6.43 -5.65
N PHE A 44 -1.86 -6.51 -5.47
CA PHE A 44 -2.60 -7.75 -5.62
C PHE A 44 -4.08 -7.46 -5.90
N MET A 45 -4.77 -8.43 -6.49
CA MET A 45 -6.22 -8.36 -6.61
C MET A 45 -6.87 -8.90 -5.33
N TYR A 46 -7.75 -8.11 -4.73
CA TYR A 46 -8.49 -8.49 -3.53
C TYR A 46 -9.99 -8.35 -3.75
N LYS A 47 -10.75 -9.36 -3.35
CA LYS A 47 -12.22 -9.30 -3.32
C LYS A 47 -12.68 -9.40 -1.88
N ALA A 48 -13.10 -8.27 -1.30
CA ALA A 48 -13.82 -8.32 -0.03
C ALA A 48 -15.16 -9.04 -0.23
N GLY A 49 -15.68 -9.71 0.80
CA GLY A 49 -16.97 -10.41 0.72
C GLY A 49 -18.13 -9.52 0.28
N SER A 50 -18.07 -8.22 0.59
CA SER A 50 -19.07 -7.22 0.19
C SER A 50 -18.86 -6.66 -1.22
N TRP A 51 -17.83 -7.08 -1.96
CA TRP A 51 -17.53 -6.59 -3.30
C TRP A 51 -18.02 -7.57 -4.35
N ASN A 52 -18.61 -7.05 -5.43
CA ASN A 52 -19.10 -7.90 -6.51
C ASN A 52 -17.93 -8.53 -7.32
N TYR A 53 -16.82 -7.82 -7.44
CA TYR A 53 -15.62 -8.22 -8.18
C TYR A 53 -14.33 -7.90 -7.39
N ALA A 54 -13.24 -8.58 -7.76
CA ALA A 54 -11.91 -8.32 -7.22
C ALA A 54 -11.39 -6.97 -7.72
N ARG A 55 -10.79 -6.17 -6.83
CA ARG A 55 -10.18 -4.88 -7.16
C ARG A 55 -8.70 -4.90 -6.90
N ARG A 56 -7.96 -4.04 -7.61
CA ARG A 56 -6.54 -3.86 -7.39
C ARG A 56 -6.31 -3.16 -6.05
N VAL A 57 -5.49 -3.78 -5.21
CA VAL A 57 -5.08 -3.28 -3.91
C VAL A 57 -3.57 -3.17 -3.92
N VAL A 58 -3.10 -1.95 -3.69
CA VAL A 58 -1.68 -1.65 -3.47
C VAL A 58 -1.41 -1.68 -1.99
N CYS A 59 -0.33 -2.34 -1.58
CA CYS A 59 0.17 -2.29 -0.22
C CYS A 59 1.54 -1.60 -0.16
N LYS A 60 1.75 -0.86 0.92
CA LYS A 60 3.05 -0.32 1.32
C LYS A 60 3.37 -0.86 2.71
N VAL A 61 4.53 -1.49 2.83
CA VAL A 61 5.06 -2.03 4.09
C VAL A 61 6.31 -1.23 4.42
N GLU A 62 6.26 -0.48 5.52
CA GLU A 62 7.40 0.30 6.00
C GLU A 62 7.90 -0.29 7.30
N LYS A 63 9.22 -0.45 7.40
CA LYS A 63 9.90 -0.84 8.63
C LYS A 63 10.76 0.33 9.11
N PRO A 64 10.27 1.13 10.08
CA PRO A 64 11.09 2.16 10.70
C PRO A 64 12.24 1.51 11.46
N THR A 65 13.47 2.03 11.34
CA THR A 65 14.63 1.53 12.10
C THR A 65 14.43 1.63 13.62
N ASP A 66 13.65 2.61 14.07
CA ASP A 66 13.43 2.91 15.49
C ASP A 66 12.25 2.15 16.12
N GLN A 67 11.42 1.48 15.31
CA GLN A 67 10.22 0.77 15.80
C GLN A 67 10.24 -0.71 15.40
N MET A 68 9.89 -1.59 16.35
CA MET A 68 9.63 -3.01 16.07
C MET A 68 8.32 -3.27 15.30
N THR A 69 7.55 -2.22 14.99
CA THR A 69 6.23 -2.34 14.36
C THR A 69 6.32 -2.00 12.88
N TYR A 70 5.93 -2.94 12.03
CA TYR A 70 5.74 -2.70 10.60
C TYR A 70 4.49 -1.84 10.36
N MET A 71 4.63 -0.78 9.58
CA MET A 71 3.50 0.05 9.15
C MET A 71 2.97 -0.47 7.82
N TYR A 72 1.70 -0.85 7.80
CA TYR A 72 1.02 -1.32 6.60
C TYR A 72 0.01 -0.29 6.13
N THR A 73 0.13 0.12 4.87
CA THR A 73 -0.84 0.97 4.20
C THR A 73 -1.43 0.22 3.02
N PHE A 74 -2.75 0.14 2.95
CA PHE A 74 -3.48 -0.51 1.86
C PHE A 74 -4.31 0.53 1.12
N ILE A 75 -4.19 0.56 -0.20
CA ILE A 75 -4.90 1.48 -1.08
C ILE A 75 -5.60 0.67 -2.15
N VAL A 76 -6.93 0.76 -2.18
CA VAL A 76 -7.75 0.20 -3.26
C VAL A 76 -7.77 1.22 -4.38
N THR A 77 -7.44 0.79 -5.58
CA THR A 77 -7.48 1.66 -6.75
C THR A 77 -7.96 0.92 -7.99
N ASN A 78 -8.43 1.68 -8.97
CA ASN A 78 -8.67 1.20 -10.33
C ASN A 78 -7.69 1.84 -11.33
N MET A 79 -6.66 2.53 -10.85
CA MET A 79 -5.62 3.12 -11.70
C MET A 79 -4.65 2.03 -12.15
N ASP A 80 -4.24 2.11 -13.41
CA ASP A 80 -3.22 1.25 -14.02
C ASP A 80 -1.83 1.91 -13.91
N LEU A 81 -1.46 2.29 -12.68
CA LEU A 81 -0.18 2.92 -12.35
C LEU A 81 0.67 1.99 -11.49
N SER A 82 1.96 2.27 -11.38
CA SER A 82 2.84 1.53 -10.47
C SER A 82 2.39 1.73 -9.00
N PRO A 83 2.59 0.73 -8.13
CA PRO A 83 2.19 0.84 -6.72
C PRO A 83 2.84 2.04 -6.03
N GLU A 84 4.09 2.37 -6.38
CA GLU A 84 4.78 3.58 -5.92
C GLU A 84 4.07 4.87 -6.33
N ASP A 85 3.66 5.00 -7.59
CA ASP A 85 2.93 6.16 -8.09
C ASP A 85 1.55 6.29 -7.45
N ILE A 86 0.87 5.18 -7.15
CA ILE A 86 -0.42 5.19 -6.45
C ILE A 86 -0.25 5.67 -5.01
N ILE A 87 0.77 5.18 -4.30
CA ILE A 87 1.10 5.68 -2.96
C ILE A 87 1.45 7.17 -3.02
N ARG A 88 2.28 7.59 -3.98
CA ARG A 88 2.64 9.01 -4.17
C ARG A 88 1.42 9.86 -4.48
N PHE A 89 0.54 9.40 -5.35
CA PHE A 89 -0.71 10.07 -5.69
C PHE A 89 -1.60 10.24 -4.46
N TYR A 90 -1.78 9.18 -3.66
CA TYR A 90 -2.54 9.24 -2.42
C TYR A 90 -1.91 10.17 -1.38
N CYS A 91 -0.59 10.10 -1.20
CA CYS A 91 0.15 10.95 -0.26
C CYS A 91 0.12 12.43 -0.69
N ASN A 92 0.23 12.70 -2.01
CA ASN A 92 0.13 14.04 -2.55
C ASN A 92 -1.30 14.59 -2.46
N CYS A 93 -2.32 13.73 -2.52
CA CYS A 93 -3.73 14.11 -2.32
C CYS A 93 -4.01 14.52 -0.85
N GLY A 94 -3.36 13.87 0.12
CA GLY A 94 -3.44 14.27 1.54
C GLY A 94 -2.76 15.61 1.85
N ARG A 95 -1.84 16.07 0.99
CA ARG A 95 -1.18 17.38 1.12
C ARG A 95 -2.10 18.54 0.68
N MET A 96 -3.21 18.27 0.01
CA MET A 96 -4.21 19.29 -0.33
C MET A 96 -5.22 19.54 0.81
N GLU A 97 -5.42 18.58 1.71
CA GLU A 97 -6.30 18.75 2.89
C GLU A 97 -5.68 19.64 3.97
N ASP A 98 -4.34 19.76 4.01
CA ASP A 98 -3.64 20.63 4.98
C ASP A 98 -3.60 22.11 4.54
N TYR A 99 -3.89 22.40 3.26
CA TYR A 99 -3.94 23.77 2.72
C TYR A 99 -5.32 24.44 2.80
N ILE A 100 -6.33 23.79 3.39
CA ILE A 100 -7.68 24.38 3.61
C ILE A 100 -7.87 24.72 5.11
N LYS A 101 -6.77 24.91 5.84
CA LYS A 101 -6.77 25.32 7.25
C LYS A 101 -5.81 26.47 7.57
N GLU A 102 -5.60 27.39 6.63
CA GLU A 102 -5.09 28.73 6.92
C GLU A 102 -6.06 29.81 6.41
#